data_AF-A0A1C7GND9-F1
#
_entry.id   AF-A0A1C7GND9-F1
#
_cell.length_a   1.000
_cell.length_b   1.000
_cell.length_c   1.000
_cell.angle_alpha   90.00
_cell.angle_beta   90.00
_cell.angle_gamma   90.00
#
_symmetry.space_group_name_H-M   'P 1'
#
loop_
_entity.id
_entity.type
_entity.pdbx_description
1 polymer ?
#
loop_
_entity_poly.entity_id
_entity_poly.type
_entity_poly.pdbx_seq_one_letter_code
_entity_poly.pdbx_strand_id
1 'polypeptide(L)'
;MQMHDNGLDDRFGLVCINGYNNTVTGNHISEVIETKHLKPEGVRPVIIRVASGRGNFISNNHVVATAPEDTGAAGDSCFSMQVGALLGAKESESLEVTTVLAEPGAVENTVMDSGTESQVILDKTVNRFRADPGFAE
;
A
#
# COMPACT_ATOMS: atom_id res chain seq x y z
N MET A 1 -0.38 -17.91 -10.00
CA MET A 1 -0.93 -17.94 -8.62
C MET A 1 -2.18 -18.80 -8.54
N GLN A 2 -2.47 -19.36 -7.36
CA GLN A 2 -3.62 -20.25 -7.13
C GLN A 2 -4.98 -19.60 -7.47
N MET A 3 -5.97 -20.42 -7.79
CA MET A 3 -7.32 -20.05 -8.25
C MET A 3 -8.17 -19.26 -7.23
N HIS A 4 -7.66 -19.03 -6.03
CA HIS A 4 -8.43 -18.53 -4.89
C HIS A 4 -7.93 -17.17 -4.41
N ASP A 5 -8.84 -16.23 -4.25
CA ASP A 5 -8.64 -14.93 -3.60
C ASP A 5 -9.86 -14.60 -2.70
N ASN A 6 -9.84 -13.44 -2.06
CA ASN A 6 -10.93 -12.97 -1.19
C ASN A 6 -11.99 -12.13 -1.94
N GLY A 7 -11.91 -12.04 -3.27
CA GLY A 7 -12.81 -11.24 -4.11
C GLY A 7 -12.61 -9.73 -4.05
N LEU A 8 -11.60 -9.22 -3.35
CA LEU A 8 -11.27 -7.80 -3.27
C LEU A 8 -10.19 -7.44 -4.30
N ASP A 9 -10.23 -6.20 -4.76
CA ASP A 9 -9.25 -5.66 -5.71
C ASP A 9 -8.17 -4.83 -4.99
N ASP A 10 -7.12 -4.43 -5.70
CA ASP A 10 -5.96 -3.77 -5.08
C ASP A 10 -6.22 -2.31 -4.68
N ARG A 11 -7.43 -1.80 -4.95
CA ARG A 11 -7.88 -0.49 -4.46
C ARG A 11 -8.50 -0.58 -3.08
N PHE A 12 -8.75 -1.79 -2.58
CA PHE A 12 -9.38 -1.98 -1.27
C PHE A 12 -8.53 -1.42 -0.12
N GLY A 13 -7.21 -1.49 -0.23
CA GLY A 13 -6.29 -1.15 0.84
C GLY A 13 -5.83 -2.38 1.61
N LEU A 14 -4.52 -2.55 1.81
CA LEU A 14 -4.00 -3.49 2.82
C LEU A 14 -4.52 -3.14 4.23
N VAL A 15 -4.63 -1.84 4.51
CA VAL A 15 -5.28 -1.30 5.71
C VAL A 15 -6.48 -0.46 5.27
N CYS A 16 -7.70 -0.90 5.56
CA CYS A 16 -8.92 -0.17 5.27
C CYS A 16 -9.57 0.34 6.56
N ILE A 17 -9.76 1.66 6.67
CA ILE A 17 -10.32 2.34 7.83
C ILE A 17 -11.72 2.85 7.48
N ASN A 18 -12.72 2.34 8.21
CA ASN A 18 -14.07 2.90 8.25
C ASN A 18 -14.38 3.26 9.71
N GLY A 19 -14.12 4.52 10.08
CA GLY A 19 -14.31 4.95 11.45
C GLY A 19 -13.61 6.25 11.81
N TYR A 20 -13.68 6.56 13.10
CA TYR A 20 -13.32 7.87 13.64
C TYR A 20 -12.16 7.77 14.62
N ASN A 21 -11.26 8.75 14.59
CA ASN A 21 -10.19 8.93 15.58
C ASN A 21 -9.29 7.70 15.78
N ASN A 22 -9.06 6.93 14.72
CA ASN A 22 -8.10 5.81 14.77
C ASN A 22 -6.67 6.34 14.69
N THR A 23 -5.72 5.54 15.18
CA THR A 23 -4.29 5.83 15.09
C THR A 23 -3.59 4.72 14.32
N VAL A 24 -2.92 5.06 13.22
CA VAL A 24 -2.12 4.15 12.40
C VAL A 24 -0.71 4.71 12.28
N THR A 25 0.20 4.23 13.12
CA THR A 25 1.55 4.79 13.24
C THR A 25 2.63 3.73 13.35
N GLY A 26 3.80 4.02 12.77
CA GLY A 26 5.02 3.20 12.94
C GLY A 26 4.96 1.84 12.26
N ASN A 27 4.11 1.66 11.25
CA ASN A 27 4.01 0.40 10.52
C ASN A 27 5.05 0.31 9.41
N HIS A 28 5.49 -0.92 9.10
CA HIS A 28 6.22 -1.24 7.89
C HIS A 28 5.33 -2.12 7.00
N ILE A 29 5.15 -1.73 5.75
CA ILE A 29 4.26 -2.42 4.82
C ILE A 29 5.03 -2.69 3.53
N SER A 30 5.22 -3.98 3.23
CA SER A 30 5.85 -4.43 1.99
C SER A 30 4.78 -4.97 1.04
N GLU A 31 4.51 -4.23 -0.03
CA GLU A 31 3.63 -4.66 -1.12
C GLU A 31 4.48 -5.33 -2.20
N VAL A 32 4.25 -6.62 -2.44
CA VAL A 32 5.01 -7.40 -3.42
C VAL A 32 4.03 -8.11 -4.34
N ILE A 33 3.84 -7.58 -5.54
CA ILE A 33 2.86 -8.10 -6.51
C ILE A 33 3.38 -7.95 -7.93
N GLU A 34 3.26 -9.01 -8.73
CA GLU A 34 3.56 -8.93 -10.16
C GLU A 34 2.52 -8.04 -10.85
N THR A 35 2.96 -7.12 -11.70
CA THR A 35 2.06 -6.13 -12.34
C THR A 35 0.93 -6.77 -13.14
N LYS A 36 1.15 -7.95 -13.74
CA LYS A 36 0.13 -8.74 -14.46
C LYS A 36 -0.98 -9.28 -13.56
N HIS A 37 -0.78 -9.28 -12.24
CA HIS A 37 -1.71 -9.78 -11.25
C HIS A 37 -2.49 -8.68 -10.54
N LEU A 38 -2.20 -7.42 -10.86
CA LEU A 38 -2.98 -6.27 -10.41
C LEU A 38 -4.43 -6.36 -10.91
N LYS A 39 -5.36 -6.04 -10.02
CA LYS A 39 -6.80 -6.03 -10.22
C LYS A 39 -7.36 -4.67 -9.78
N PRO A 40 -8.02 -3.92 -10.68
CA PRO A 40 -8.03 -4.11 -12.13
C PRO A 40 -6.63 -3.92 -12.76
N GLU A 41 -6.44 -4.40 -13.98
CA GLU A 41 -5.16 -4.26 -14.69
C GLU A 41 -4.73 -2.79 -14.79
N GLY A 42 -3.44 -2.53 -14.55
CA GLY A 42 -2.86 -1.18 -14.61
C GLY A 42 -3.23 -0.25 -13.46
N VAL A 43 -3.92 -0.75 -12.43
CA VAL A 43 -4.24 0.05 -11.24
C VAL A 43 -2.99 0.34 -10.41
N ARG A 44 -3.00 1.46 -9.69
CA ARG A 44 -2.07 1.71 -8.58
C ARG A 44 -2.67 1.13 -7.30
N PRO A 45 -2.05 0.10 -6.69
CA PRO A 45 -2.51 -0.43 -5.41
C PRO A 45 -2.60 0.66 -4.35
N VAL A 46 -3.61 0.55 -3.50
CA VAL A 46 -3.77 1.40 -2.33
C VAL A 46 -3.25 0.63 -1.12
N ILE A 47 -2.40 1.26 -0.31
CA ILE A 47 -1.83 0.63 0.87
C ILE A 47 -2.69 0.91 2.10
N ILE A 48 -2.89 2.19 2.46
CA ILE A 48 -3.76 2.62 3.54
C ILE A 48 -4.93 3.39 2.95
N ARG A 49 -6.16 2.90 3.11
CA ARG A 49 -7.38 3.54 2.64
C ARG A 49 -8.23 4.00 3.83
N VAL A 50 -8.58 5.28 3.87
CA VAL A 50 -9.62 5.82 4.75
C VAL A 50 -10.91 5.89 3.94
N ALA A 51 -11.71 4.83 4.04
CA ALA A 51 -12.95 4.69 3.28
C ALA A 51 -14.03 5.68 3.76
N SER A 52 -14.11 5.91 5.07
CA SER A 52 -15.01 6.88 5.68
C SER A 52 -14.62 7.22 7.11
N GLY A 53 -15.10 8.37 7.58
CA GLY A 53 -14.94 8.82 8.96
C GLY A 53 -14.03 10.04 9.06
N ARG A 54 -13.60 10.37 10.28
CA ARG A 54 -12.83 11.60 10.51
C ARG A 54 -11.90 11.53 11.70
N GLY A 55 -10.92 12.44 11.72
CA GLY A 55 -9.97 12.58 12.83
C GLY A 55 -8.95 11.45 12.92
N ASN A 56 -8.81 10.60 11.89
CA ASN A 56 -7.82 9.55 11.90
C ASN A 56 -6.40 10.15 11.82
N PHE A 57 -5.48 9.60 12.61
CA PHE A 57 -4.09 10.02 12.69
C PHE A 57 -3.20 8.93 12.07
N ILE A 58 -2.61 9.24 10.92
CA ILE A 58 -1.78 8.33 10.13
C ILE A 58 -0.39 8.95 10.05
N SER A 59 0.60 8.34 10.72
CA SER A 59 1.94 8.95 10.84
C SER A 59 3.06 7.93 10.76
N ASN A 60 4.19 8.28 10.14
CA ASN A 60 5.43 7.49 10.20
C ASN A 60 5.25 6.03 9.75
N ASN A 61 4.55 5.80 8.63
CA ASN A 61 4.38 4.48 8.04
C ASN A 61 5.35 4.32 6.86
N HIS A 62 6.16 3.27 6.89
CA HIS A 62 7.16 2.98 5.85
C HIS A 62 6.62 1.96 4.86
N VAL A 63 6.27 2.42 3.67
CA VAL A 63 5.78 1.59 2.57
C VAL A 63 6.92 1.28 1.61
N VAL A 64 7.10 0.00 1.30
CA VAL A 64 8.00 -0.49 0.25
C VAL A 64 7.15 -1.29 -0.72
N ALA A 65 7.13 -0.90 -2.00
CA ALA A 65 6.35 -1.58 -3.01
C ALA A 65 7.25 -2.05 -4.15
N THR A 66 7.18 -3.34 -4.49
CA THR A 66 7.98 -3.95 -5.54
C THR A 66 7.16 -4.86 -6.45
N ALA A 67 7.55 -4.91 -7.72
CA ALA A 67 7.00 -5.80 -8.71
C ALA A 67 8.07 -6.81 -9.15
N PRO A 68 8.10 -8.02 -8.56
CA PRO A 68 9.01 -9.06 -9.01
C PRO A 68 8.60 -9.57 -10.39
N GLU A 69 9.58 -10.02 -11.17
CA GLU A 69 9.31 -10.80 -12.39
C GLU A 69 8.97 -12.25 -12.04
N ASP A 70 8.18 -12.90 -12.89
CA ASP A 70 7.84 -14.31 -12.76
C ASP A 70 9.09 -15.18 -12.96
N THR A 71 9.61 -15.70 -11.86
CA THR A 71 10.78 -16.58 -11.91
C THR A 71 10.44 -18.01 -12.34
N GLY A 72 9.16 -18.32 -12.59
CA GLY A 72 8.71 -19.66 -13.00
C GLY A 72 9.07 -20.76 -12.00
N ALA A 73 9.26 -20.40 -10.72
CA ALA A 73 9.79 -21.30 -9.70
C ALA A 73 8.79 -22.41 -9.36
N ALA A 74 8.90 -23.53 -10.07
CA ALA A 74 8.32 -24.80 -9.67
C ALA A 74 9.16 -25.37 -8.51
N GLY A 75 8.62 -25.37 -7.29
CA GLY A 75 9.31 -25.93 -6.13
C GLY A 75 8.81 -27.33 -5.78
N ASP A 76 9.73 -28.16 -5.25
CA ASP A 76 9.46 -29.56 -4.88
C ASP A 76 8.50 -29.71 -3.68
N SER A 77 8.27 -28.64 -2.91
CA SER A 77 7.32 -28.62 -1.78
C SER A 77 6.71 -27.23 -1.53
N CYS A 78 5.52 -27.19 -0.94
CA CYS A 78 4.86 -25.94 -0.53
C CYS A 78 5.74 -25.08 0.39
N PHE A 79 6.42 -25.70 1.35
CA PHE A 79 7.30 -25.02 2.29
C PHE A 79 8.47 -24.34 1.58
N SER A 80 9.16 -25.07 0.69
CA SER A 80 10.31 -24.54 -0.04
C SER A 80 9.93 -23.36 -0.93
N MET A 81 8.76 -23.41 -1.58
CA MET A 81 8.26 -22.29 -2.39
C MET A 81 7.94 -21.06 -1.52
N GLN A 82 7.27 -21.25 -0.38
CA GLN A 82 6.92 -20.15 0.53
C GLN A 82 8.16 -19.46 1.10
N VAL A 83 9.13 -20.24 1.58
CA VAL A 83 10.41 -19.70 2.10
C VAL A 83 11.19 -19.02 0.98
N GLY A 84 11.25 -19.64 -0.20
CA GLY A 84 11.90 -19.07 -1.37
C GLY A 84 11.29 -17.73 -1.78
N ALA A 85 9.97 -17.60 -1.76
CA ALA A 85 9.27 -16.35 -2.07
C ALA A 85 9.58 -15.24 -1.04
N LEU A 86 9.57 -15.56 0.26
CA LEU A 86 9.88 -14.59 1.32
C LEU A 86 11.33 -14.10 1.29
N LEU A 87 12.27 -14.97 0.91
CA LEU A 87 13.69 -14.64 0.78
C LEU A 87 14.07 -14.12 -0.61
N GLY A 88 13.14 -14.20 -1.56
CA GLY A 88 13.35 -13.96 -2.99
C GLY A 88 13.41 -12.48 -3.39
N ALA A 89 13.53 -11.56 -2.42
CA ALA A 89 13.64 -10.12 -2.62
C ALA A 89 14.98 -9.71 -3.28
N LYS A 90 15.31 -10.30 -4.43
CA LYS A 90 16.30 -9.73 -5.35
C LYS A 90 15.79 -8.37 -5.85
N GLU A 91 16.70 -7.51 -6.28
CA GLU A 91 16.42 -6.18 -6.84
C GLU A 91 15.24 -6.25 -7.81
N SER A 92 14.06 -5.97 -7.28
CA SER A 92 12.79 -5.99 -7.99
C SER A 92 12.45 -4.54 -8.30
N GLU A 93 11.81 -4.31 -9.43
CA GLU A 93 11.45 -2.96 -9.82
C GLU A 93 10.50 -2.35 -8.78
N SER A 94 10.66 -1.04 -8.53
CA SER A 94 9.74 -0.33 -7.66
C SER A 94 8.35 -0.31 -8.30
N LEU A 95 7.35 -0.69 -7.53
CA LEU A 95 5.96 -0.61 -7.95
C LEU A 95 5.36 0.73 -7.51
N GLU A 96 4.70 1.42 -8.43
CA GLU A 96 3.98 2.65 -8.10
C GLU A 96 2.70 2.35 -7.32
N VAL A 97 2.55 2.96 -6.15
CA VAL A 97 1.41 2.76 -5.24
C VAL A 97 0.87 4.08 -4.70
N THR A 98 -0.39 4.05 -4.29
CA THR A 98 -0.97 5.07 -3.42
C THR A 98 -0.76 4.65 -1.97
N THR A 99 0.14 5.31 -1.24
CA THR A 99 0.47 4.93 0.14
C THR A 99 -0.69 5.23 1.09
N VAL A 100 -1.35 6.39 0.92
CA VAL A 100 -2.55 6.77 1.67
C VAL A 100 -3.59 7.35 0.72
N LEU A 101 -4.79 6.77 0.73
CA LEU A 101 -5.98 7.28 0.06
C LEU A 101 -7.01 7.70 1.09
N ALA A 102 -7.37 8.98 1.15
CA ALA A 102 -8.55 9.44 1.87
C ALA A 102 -9.69 9.70 0.89
N GLU A 103 -10.77 8.93 1.00
CA GLU A 103 -11.96 9.10 0.16
C GLU A 103 -12.65 10.46 0.43
N PRO A 104 -13.51 10.97 -0.47
CA PRO A 104 -14.16 12.27 -0.27
C PRO A 104 -14.95 12.42 1.05
N GLY A 105 -15.47 11.32 1.61
CA GLY A 105 -16.15 11.31 2.91
C GLY A 105 -15.22 11.22 4.12
N ALA A 106 -13.91 11.07 3.90
CA ALA A 106 -12.88 11.01 4.92
C ALA A 106 -12.27 12.39 5.15
N VAL A 107 -12.75 13.08 6.18
CA VAL A 107 -12.40 14.49 6.46
C VAL A 107 -11.69 14.63 7.81
N GLU A 108 -11.06 15.77 8.06
CA GLU A 108 -10.36 16.12 9.31
C GLU A 108 -9.27 15.12 9.74
N ASN A 109 -8.78 14.28 8.82
CA ASN A 109 -7.69 13.35 9.09
C ASN A 109 -6.34 14.07 9.07
N THR A 110 -5.35 13.49 9.73
CA THR A 110 -3.97 13.96 9.73
C THR A 110 -3.09 12.85 9.15
N VAL A 111 -2.42 13.15 8.04
CA VAL A 111 -1.49 12.24 7.37
C VAL A 111 -0.11 12.87 7.36
N MET A 112 0.88 12.21 7.97
CA MET A 112 2.26 12.72 8.06
C MET A 112 3.26 11.60 7.83
N ASP A 113 4.37 11.89 7.16
CA ASP A 113 5.50 10.96 7.01
C ASP A 113 5.07 9.52 6.65
N SER A 114 4.10 9.40 5.74
CA SER A 114 3.49 8.13 5.31
C SER A 114 3.37 8.06 3.79
N GLY A 115 4.27 8.75 3.08
CA GLY A 115 4.30 8.86 1.63
C GLY A 115 4.62 10.26 1.13
N THR A 116 5.09 10.33 -0.11
CA THR A 116 5.37 11.58 -0.83
C THR A 116 4.11 12.27 -1.32
N GLU A 117 4.27 13.48 -1.86
CA GLU A 117 3.20 14.27 -2.49
C GLU A 117 2.43 13.51 -3.60
N SER A 118 3.10 12.68 -4.38
CA SER A 118 2.48 11.91 -5.46
C SER A 118 1.83 10.61 -4.98
N GLN A 119 2.26 10.08 -3.84
CA GLN A 119 1.79 8.81 -3.28
C GLN A 119 0.55 8.97 -2.40
N VAL A 120 0.32 10.17 -1.83
CA VAL A 120 -0.82 10.43 -0.95
C VAL A 120 -1.93 11.16 -1.70
N ILE A 121 -3.09 10.52 -1.79
CA ILE A 121 -4.28 11.06 -2.45
C ILE A 121 -5.29 11.45 -1.37
N LEU A 122 -5.46 12.75 -1.16
CA LEU A 122 -6.44 13.31 -0.24
C LEU A 122 -6.81 14.75 -0.63
N ASP A 123 -7.97 15.22 -0.16
CA ASP A 123 -8.33 16.64 -0.25
C ASP A 123 -7.66 17.42 0.90
N LYS A 124 -6.67 18.26 0.54
CA LYS A 124 -5.88 19.09 1.46
C LYS A 124 -6.68 20.26 2.07
N THR A 125 -7.87 20.57 1.56
CA THR A 125 -8.73 21.62 2.13
C THR A 125 -9.46 21.15 3.38
N VAL A 126 -9.67 19.83 3.50
CA VAL A 126 -10.40 19.20 4.61
C VAL A 126 -9.56 18.22 5.42
N ASN A 127 -8.31 17.95 5.02
CA ASN A 127 -7.36 17.11 5.75
C ASN A 127 -6.02 17.82 5.96
N ARG A 128 -5.28 17.42 7.00
CA ARG A 128 -3.91 17.90 7.27
C ARG A 128 -2.91 16.92 6.69
N PHE A 129 -1.98 17.43 5.88
CA PHE A 129 -0.98 16.60 5.21
C PHE A 129 0.44 17.15 5.36
N ARG A 130 1.38 16.25 5.66
CA ARG A 130 2.82 16.47 5.55
C ARG A 130 3.43 15.28 4.79
N ALA A 131 3.99 15.55 3.62
CA ALA A 131 4.67 14.54 2.82
C ALA A 131 5.98 14.07 3.47
N ASP A 132 6.44 12.88 3.10
CA ASP A 132 7.81 12.42 3.34
C ASP A 132 8.80 13.46 2.77
N PRO A 133 9.89 13.78 3.50
CA PRO A 133 10.93 14.65 2.97
C PRO A 133 11.53 14.07 1.69
N GLY A 134 11.62 14.90 0.65
CA GLY A 134 12.34 14.55 -0.58
C GLY A 134 13.85 14.57 -0.38
N PHE A 135 14.57 13.99 -1.34
CA PHE A 135 16.02 14.17 -1.43
C PHE A 135 16.33 15.64 -1.76
N ALA A 136 17.38 16.20 -1.16
CA ALA A 136 17.90 17.50 -1.60
C ALA A 136 18.53 17.32 -3.00
N GLU A 137 18.17 18.20 -3.94
CA GLU A 137 18.83 18.32 -5.25
C GLU A 137 20.28 18.84 -5.11
#